data_AF-A0A345GWA3-F1
#
_entry.id   AF-A0A345GWA3-F1
#
_cell.length_a   1.000
_cell.length_b   1.000
_cell.length_c   1.000
_cell.angle_alpha   90.00
_cell.angle_beta   90.00
_cell.angle_gamma   90.00
#
_symmetry.space_group_name_H-M   'P 1'
#
loop_
_entity.id
_entity.type
_entity.pdbx_description
1 polymer ?
#
loop_
_entity_poly.entity_id
_entity_poly.type
_entity_poly.pdbx_seq_one_letter_code
_entity_poly.pdbx_strand_id
1 'polypeptide(L)'
;MNFDETTYEQIAAYLNNQMDEAEKIAFEASLENDTELASFVATCASLESVYDEHTWNIQSNASTEEVKALANQFRTDDVANLSKKIRDIQQQNTTTKSKKSYFYVISSAVAVAAVITLFYFSFMQSITANEAFEQYHNWNALPSFVEKGDTEDTRATAQALFEAEKYQEALTIFKEYAQKSTTYDPKIQLYIGVSYLELENYHEAIQTFDALQNSNTIDHHKAYWYLALTYLKQNNAETAKKILNTLVKNPTNYNYEKAKELLKKLK
;
A
#
# COMPACT_ATOMS: atom_id res chain seq x y z
N MET A 1 -0.68 -0.33 26.87
CA MET A 1 -1.45 -1.59 26.90
C MET A 1 -0.64 -2.65 26.19
N ASN A 2 -0.39 -3.78 26.84
CA ASN A 2 0.18 -4.96 26.20
C ASN A 2 -0.74 -6.13 26.58
N PHE A 3 -1.64 -6.50 25.67
CA PHE A 3 -2.28 -7.81 25.74
C PHE A 3 -1.28 -8.88 25.27
N ASP A 4 -1.53 -10.15 25.58
CA ASP A 4 -0.74 -11.25 25.01
C ASP A 4 -1.15 -11.53 23.55
N GLU A 5 -0.32 -12.29 22.85
CA GLU A 5 -0.50 -12.62 21.42
C GLU A 5 -1.85 -13.29 21.17
N THR A 6 -2.26 -14.20 22.05
CA THR A 6 -3.54 -14.91 21.97
C THR A 6 -4.74 -13.96 22.10
N THR A 7 -4.67 -12.96 22.97
CA THR A 7 -5.72 -11.94 23.11
C THR A 7 -5.83 -11.10 21.84
N TYR A 8 -4.72 -10.74 21.20
CA TYR A 8 -4.76 -10.03 19.92
C TYR A 8 -5.35 -10.88 18.79
N GLU A 9 -5.04 -12.17 18.74
CA GLU A 9 -5.65 -13.12 17.80
C GLU A 9 -7.17 -13.21 17.99
N GLN A 10 -7.64 -13.27 19.23
CA GLN A 10 -9.06 -13.29 19.56
C GLN A 10 -9.75 -11.98 19.16
N ILE A 11 -9.13 -10.82 19.42
CA ILE A 11 -9.66 -9.52 18.97
C ILE A 11 -9.81 -9.49 17.45
N ALA A 12 -8.78 -9.94 16.72
CA ALA A 12 -8.80 -9.96 15.25
C ALA A 12 -9.87 -10.93 14.71
N ALA A 13 -9.97 -12.13 15.27
CA ALA A 13 -10.97 -13.12 14.87
C ALA A 13 -12.40 -12.64 15.17
N TYR A 14 -12.61 -11.95 16.30
CA TYR A 14 -13.90 -11.36 16.65
C TYR A 14 -14.33 -10.27 15.67
N LEU A 15 -13.45 -9.30 15.39
CA LEU A 15 -13.74 -8.17 14.47
C LEU A 15 -14.01 -8.64 13.02
N ASN A 16 -13.32 -9.69 12.58
CA ASN A 16 -13.47 -10.25 11.23
C ASN A 16 -14.59 -11.30 11.10
N ASN A 17 -15.40 -11.54 12.14
CA ASN A 17 -16.42 -12.60 12.19
C ASN A 17 -15.88 -14.01 11.88
N GLN A 18 -14.68 -14.33 12.37
CA GLN A 18 -14.01 -15.62 12.16
C GLN A 18 -14.13 -16.57 13.37
N MET A 19 -14.75 -16.13 14.46
CA MET A 19 -15.07 -16.98 15.61
C MET A 19 -16.32 -17.83 15.36
N ASP A 20 -16.30 -19.07 15.86
CA ASP A 20 -17.53 -19.86 15.95
C ASP A 20 -18.46 -19.33 17.06
N GLU A 21 -19.68 -19.87 17.15
CA GLU A 21 -20.70 -19.37 18.08
C GLU A 21 -20.33 -19.57 19.55
N ALA A 22 -19.60 -20.63 19.89
CA ALA A 22 -19.16 -20.88 21.26
C ALA A 22 -17.98 -19.98 21.66
N GLU A 23 -17.03 -19.79 20.75
CA GLU A 23 -15.88 -18.90 20.89
C GLU A 23 -16.32 -17.44 21.03
N LYS A 24 -17.28 -17.01 20.20
CA LYS A 24 -17.83 -15.66 20.23
C LYS A 24 -18.49 -15.36 21.57
N ILE A 25 -19.32 -16.26 22.09
CA ILE A 25 -19.98 -16.10 23.40
C ILE A 25 -18.94 -16.01 24.52
N ALA A 26 -17.90 -16.84 24.49
CA ALA A 26 -16.84 -16.82 25.49
C ALA A 26 -16.02 -15.51 25.45
N PHE A 27 -15.76 -14.99 24.26
CA PHE A 27 -15.07 -13.73 24.07
C PHE A 27 -15.93 -12.53 24.51
N GLU A 28 -17.21 -12.50 24.15
CA GLU A 28 -18.15 -11.46 24.58
C GLU A 28 -18.30 -11.42 26.11
N ALA A 29 -18.33 -12.58 26.76
CA ALA A 29 -18.29 -12.66 28.22
C ALA A 29 -16.96 -12.09 28.80
N SER A 30 -15.85 -12.22 28.09
CA SER A 30 -14.57 -11.62 28.50
C SER A 30 -14.58 -10.09 28.37
N LEU A 31 -15.26 -9.54 27.35
CA LEU A 31 -15.46 -8.09 27.19
C LEU A 31 -16.33 -7.48 28.31
N GLU A 32 -17.29 -8.23 28.84
CA GLU A 32 -18.09 -7.76 29.98
C GLU A 32 -17.29 -7.66 31.29
N ASN A 33 -16.26 -8.52 31.44
CA ASN A 33 -15.47 -8.63 32.67
C ASN A 33 -14.15 -7.84 32.62
N ASP A 34 -13.69 -7.44 31.43
CA ASP A 34 -12.47 -6.66 31.23
C ASP A 34 -12.77 -5.34 30.51
N THR A 35 -12.87 -4.26 31.28
CA THR A 35 -13.14 -2.90 30.78
C THR A 35 -12.02 -2.36 29.89
N GLU A 36 -10.78 -2.82 30.11
CA GLU A 36 -9.60 -2.41 29.35
C GLU A 36 -9.62 -3.05 27.96
N LEU A 37 -9.89 -4.35 27.90
CA LEU A 37 -10.10 -5.11 26.67
C LEU A 37 -11.31 -4.57 25.89
N ALA A 38 -12.45 -4.33 26.55
CA ALA A 38 -13.64 -3.78 25.92
C ALA A 38 -13.41 -2.42 25.26
N SER A 39 -12.69 -1.52 25.94
CA SER A 39 -12.34 -0.20 25.40
C SER A 39 -11.42 -0.29 24.19
N PHE A 40 -10.47 -1.24 24.21
CA PHE A 40 -9.56 -1.48 23.10
C PHE A 40 -10.30 -2.06 21.88
N VAL A 41 -11.13 -3.08 22.08
CA VAL A 41 -11.97 -3.67 21.01
C VAL A 41 -12.91 -2.63 20.40
N ALA A 42 -13.56 -1.79 21.22
CA ALA A 42 -14.41 -0.71 20.73
C ALA A 42 -13.64 0.31 19.88
N THR A 43 -12.39 0.62 20.27
CA THR A 43 -11.52 1.51 19.49
C THR A 43 -11.17 0.89 18.14
N CYS A 44 -10.77 -0.39 18.11
CA CYS A 44 -10.47 -1.12 16.88
C CYS A 44 -11.69 -1.22 15.94
N ALA A 45 -12.86 -1.55 16.48
CA ALA A 45 -14.11 -1.60 15.72
C ALA A 45 -14.49 -0.23 15.13
N SER A 46 -14.26 0.86 15.89
CA SER A 46 -14.52 2.22 15.40
C SER A 46 -13.61 2.62 14.23
N LEU A 47 -12.36 2.16 14.21
CA LEU A 47 -11.42 2.43 13.12
C LEU A 47 -11.79 1.65 11.86
N GLU A 48 -12.29 0.43 11.97
CA GLU A 48 -12.73 -0.38 10.83
C GLU A 48 -13.92 0.28 10.10
N SER A 49 -14.84 0.91 10.83
CA SER A 49 -15.93 1.72 10.25
C SER A 49 -15.48 2.98 9.50
N VAL A 50 -14.25 3.44 9.75
CA VAL A 50 -13.67 4.60 9.03
C VAL A 50 -13.08 4.18 7.68
N TYR A 51 -12.64 2.92 7.55
CA TYR A 51 -11.95 2.39 6.36
C TYR A 51 -12.81 1.53 5.44
N ASP A 52 -13.99 1.09 5.88
CA ASP A 52 -14.95 0.40 5.00
C ASP A 52 -15.70 1.42 4.11
N GLU A 53 -15.23 1.56 2.86
CA GLU A 53 -15.82 2.40 1.81
C GLU A 53 -17.31 2.09 1.56
N HIS A 54 -17.79 0.89 1.91
CA HIS A 54 -19.20 0.49 1.79
C HIS A 54 -20.07 0.89 2.99
N THR A 55 -19.48 1.27 4.13
CA THR A 55 -20.19 1.85 5.30
C THR A 55 -20.30 3.37 5.26
N TRP A 56 -19.65 4.02 4.28
CA TRP A 56 -19.91 5.42 3.92
C TRP A 56 -21.30 5.56 3.32
N ASN A 57 -22.33 5.39 4.13
CA ASN A 57 -23.66 5.86 3.80
C ASN A 57 -23.70 7.36 4.11
N ILE A 58 -23.03 8.16 3.28
CA ILE A 58 -23.27 9.61 3.24
C ILE A 58 -24.66 9.79 2.61
N GLN A 59 -25.70 9.60 3.42
CA GLN A 59 -26.90 10.40 3.25
C GLN A 59 -26.53 11.81 3.70
N SER A 60 -26.08 12.64 2.76
CA SER A 60 -25.85 14.06 3.05
C SER A 60 -27.22 14.72 3.22
N ASN A 61 -27.70 14.77 4.46
CA ASN A 61 -28.86 15.58 4.84
C ASN A 61 -28.46 17.06 5.00
N ALA A 62 -27.18 17.38 4.77
CA ALA A 62 -26.62 18.70 4.96
C ALA A 62 -27.41 19.71 4.13
N SER A 63 -28.01 20.67 4.83
CA SER A 63 -28.70 21.78 4.19
C SER A 63 -27.73 22.60 3.34
N THR A 64 -28.26 23.31 2.35
CA THR A 64 -27.43 24.17 1.49
C THR A 64 -26.69 25.23 2.31
N GLU A 65 -27.25 25.59 3.46
CA GLU A 65 -26.72 26.54 4.43
C GLU A 65 -25.51 25.99 5.18
N GLU A 66 -25.51 24.71 5.60
CA GLU A 66 -24.39 24.06 6.29
C GLU A 66 -23.20 23.84 5.35
N VAL A 67 -23.47 23.43 4.11
CA VAL A 67 -22.43 23.29 3.08
C VAL A 67 -21.81 24.67 2.75
N LYS A 68 -22.62 25.73 2.70
CA LYS A 68 -22.13 27.10 2.50
C LYS A 68 -21.34 27.62 3.71
N ALA A 69 -21.76 27.30 4.93
CA ALA A 69 -21.04 27.70 6.15
C ALA A 69 -19.66 27.04 6.20
N LEU A 70 -19.58 25.74 5.91
CA LEU A 70 -18.33 24.99 5.85
C LEU A 70 -17.43 25.49 4.71
N ALA A 71 -17.99 25.72 3.51
CA ALA A 71 -17.25 26.29 2.38
C ALA A 71 -16.72 27.70 2.69
N ASN A 72 -17.47 28.51 3.43
CA ASN A 72 -17.01 29.82 3.89
C ASN A 72 -15.93 29.72 4.98
N GLN A 73 -15.95 28.67 5.79
CA GLN A 73 -14.92 28.40 6.79
C GLN A 73 -13.58 27.99 6.15
N PHE A 74 -13.61 27.31 5.00
CA PHE A 74 -12.43 26.99 4.19
C PHE A 74 -11.98 28.13 3.26
N ARG A 75 -12.79 29.17 3.08
CA ARG A 75 -12.39 30.43 2.41
C ARG A 75 -11.67 31.32 3.40
N THR A 76 -10.46 30.94 3.81
CA THR A 76 -9.55 31.90 4.42
C THR A 76 -9.14 32.97 3.40
N ASP A 77 -8.71 34.12 3.92
CA ASP A 77 -8.30 35.31 3.16
C ASP A 77 -7.33 35.01 2.01
N ASP A 78 -6.58 33.90 2.07
CA ASP A 78 -5.64 33.48 1.03
C ASP A 78 -6.32 33.09 -0.29
N VAL A 79 -7.46 32.39 -0.27
CA VAL A 79 -8.17 32.00 -1.50
C VAL A 79 -8.87 33.21 -2.12
N ALA A 80 -9.42 34.10 -1.28
CA ALA A 80 -10.00 35.36 -1.73
C ALA A 80 -8.92 36.28 -2.34
N ASN A 81 -7.77 36.41 -1.69
CA ASN A 81 -6.63 37.19 -2.19
C ASN A 81 -5.99 36.58 -3.44
N LEU A 82 -5.92 35.26 -3.54
CA LEU A 82 -5.45 34.57 -4.73
C LEU A 82 -6.42 34.77 -5.90
N SER A 83 -7.72 34.64 -5.67
CA SER A 83 -8.73 34.91 -6.70
C SER A 83 -8.73 36.38 -7.15
N LYS A 84 -8.45 37.30 -6.22
CA LYS A 84 -8.32 38.73 -6.50
C LYS A 84 -7.05 39.01 -7.31
N LYS A 85 -5.90 38.46 -6.93
CA LYS A 85 -4.65 38.54 -7.71
C LYS A 85 -4.82 37.94 -9.10
N ILE A 86 -5.51 36.80 -9.25
CA ILE A 86 -5.79 36.18 -10.55
C ILE A 86 -6.73 37.07 -11.40
N ARG A 87 -7.76 37.68 -10.80
CA ARG A 87 -8.64 38.64 -11.51
C ARG A 87 -7.91 39.92 -11.92
N ASP A 88 -7.05 40.44 -11.06
CA ASP A 88 -6.27 41.65 -11.35
C ASP A 88 -5.26 41.40 -12.49
N ILE A 89 -4.65 40.21 -12.53
CA ILE A 89 -3.78 39.74 -13.63
C ILE A 89 -4.59 39.56 -14.93
N GLN A 90 -5.82 39.07 -14.88
CA GLN A 90 -6.68 38.90 -16.05
C GLN A 90 -7.23 40.23 -16.59
N GLN A 91 -7.48 41.21 -15.72
CA GLN A 91 -8.01 42.52 -16.10
C GLN A 91 -6.93 43.47 -16.65
N GLN A 92 -5.65 43.29 -16.30
CA GLN A 92 -4.55 44.06 -16.88
C GLN A 92 -4.25 43.75 -18.36
N ASN A 93 -4.79 42.65 -18.92
CA ASN A 93 -4.47 42.20 -20.28
C ASN A 93 -5.61 42.28 -21.31
N THR A 94 -6.72 42.97 -21.01
CA THR A 94 -7.85 43.06 -21.97
C THR A 94 -8.46 44.45 -22.09
N THR A 95 -7.72 45.36 -22.73
CA THR A 95 -8.34 46.56 -23.34
C THR A 95 -8.23 46.51 -24.85
N THR A 96 -9.09 45.72 -25.49
CA THR A 96 -9.58 46.07 -26.84
C THR A 96 -11.03 45.59 -26.99
N LYS A 97 -11.94 46.56 -27.10
CA LYS A 97 -13.34 46.32 -27.50
C LYS A 97 -13.35 45.81 -28.95
N SER A 98 -13.94 44.64 -29.21
CA SER A 98 -14.48 44.34 -30.55
C SER A 98 -15.53 43.23 -30.52
N LYS A 99 -16.38 43.26 -31.54
CA LYS A 99 -17.76 42.76 -31.62
C LYS A 99 -17.89 41.23 -31.52
N LYS A 100 -19.07 40.81 -31.02
CA LYS A 100 -19.57 39.43 -30.94
C LYS A 100 -19.21 38.63 -32.19
N SER A 101 -18.49 37.53 -32.02
CA SER A 101 -18.17 36.59 -33.09
C SER A 101 -18.27 35.16 -32.58
N TYR A 102 -18.90 34.31 -33.39
CA TYR A 102 -19.32 32.92 -33.16
C TYR A 102 -18.14 31.94 -32.88
N PHE A 103 -16.90 32.44 -32.85
CA PHE A 103 -15.67 31.66 -32.64
C PHE A 103 -15.38 31.26 -31.19
N TYR A 104 -16.05 31.85 -30.20
CA TYR A 104 -15.85 31.48 -28.79
C TYR A 104 -16.31 30.05 -28.46
N VAL A 105 -17.30 29.52 -29.18
CA VAL A 105 -17.81 28.15 -28.93
C VAL A 105 -16.86 27.09 -29.50
N ILE A 106 -16.15 27.39 -30.59
CA ILE A 106 -15.13 26.49 -31.16
C ILE A 106 -13.87 26.50 -30.29
N SER A 107 -13.48 27.66 -29.75
CA SER A 107 -12.35 27.80 -28.82
C SER A 107 -12.55 27.05 -27.50
N SER A 108 -13.77 27.04 -26.94
CA SER A 108 -14.04 26.30 -25.69
C SER A 108 -14.00 24.79 -25.88
N ALA A 109 -14.50 24.27 -27.01
CA ALA A 109 -14.46 22.83 -27.30
C ALA A 109 -13.02 22.32 -27.50
N VAL A 110 -12.16 23.10 -28.18
CA VAL A 110 -10.74 22.78 -28.35
C VAL A 110 -9.98 22.86 -27.03
N ALA A 111 -10.28 23.84 -26.17
CA ALA A 111 -9.67 23.94 -24.85
C ALA A 111 -10.06 22.77 -23.93
N VAL A 112 -11.34 22.38 -23.91
CA VAL A 112 -11.82 21.21 -23.15
C VAL A 112 -11.21 19.92 -23.69
N ALA A 113 -11.17 19.74 -25.01
CA ALA A 113 -10.51 18.60 -25.64
C ALA A 113 -9.01 18.55 -25.30
N ALA A 114 -8.30 19.68 -25.34
CA ALA A 114 -6.89 19.75 -24.98
C ALA A 114 -6.66 19.40 -23.49
N VAL A 115 -7.50 19.86 -22.58
CA VAL A 115 -7.43 19.48 -21.15
C VAL A 115 -7.72 17.99 -20.97
N ILE A 116 -8.74 17.45 -21.62
CA ILE A 116 -9.03 16.00 -21.60
C ILE A 116 -7.88 15.19 -22.19
N THR A 117 -7.24 15.68 -23.26
CA THR A 117 -6.12 15.01 -23.92
C THR A 117 -4.86 15.06 -23.06
N LEU A 118 -4.58 16.19 -22.41
CA LEU A 118 -3.51 16.33 -21.42
C LEU A 118 -3.76 15.46 -20.20
N PHE A 119 -4.99 15.41 -19.70
CA PHE A 119 -5.37 14.57 -18.56
C PHE A 119 -5.28 13.08 -18.93
N TYR A 120 -5.76 12.70 -20.11
CA TYR A 120 -5.64 11.36 -20.65
C TYR A 120 -4.17 10.97 -20.83
N PHE A 121 -3.35 11.81 -21.47
CA PHE A 121 -1.92 11.56 -21.66
C PHE A 121 -1.13 11.52 -20.34
N SER A 122 -1.53 12.32 -19.35
CA SER A 122 -0.95 12.28 -18.00
C SER A 122 -1.38 11.06 -17.19
N PHE A 123 -2.53 10.45 -17.51
CA PHE A 123 -3.04 9.22 -16.87
C PHE A 123 -2.63 7.93 -17.63
N MET A 124 -2.25 8.05 -18.91
CA MET A 124 -1.81 6.95 -19.79
C MET A 124 -0.29 6.82 -19.92
N GLN A 125 0.51 7.44 -19.05
CA GLN A 125 1.94 7.12 -19.00
C GLN A 125 2.12 5.70 -18.48
N SER A 126 2.23 4.75 -19.42
CA SER A 126 2.66 3.39 -19.13
C SER A 126 4.08 3.42 -18.60
N ILE A 127 4.35 2.76 -17.48
CA ILE A 127 5.70 2.65 -16.91
C ILE A 127 6.40 1.42 -17.48
N THR A 128 7.71 1.52 -17.68
CA THR A 128 8.57 0.39 -18.01
C THR A 128 8.74 -0.55 -16.81
N ALA A 129 9.25 -1.76 -17.03
CA ALA A 129 9.49 -2.70 -15.94
C ALA A 129 10.51 -2.16 -14.91
N ASN A 130 11.59 -1.52 -15.37
CA ASN A 130 12.57 -0.93 -14.46
C ASN A 130 11.97 0.23 -13.66
N GLU A 131 11.25 1.16 -14.30
CA GLU A 131 10.56 2.26 -13.58
C GLU A 131 9.54 1.72 -12.57
N ALA A 132 8.82 0.65 -12.92
CA ALA A 132 7.93 -0.04 -12.01
C ALA A 132 8.68 -0.66 -10.82
N PHE A 133 9.82 -1.29 -11.06
CA PHE A 133 10.64 -1.81 -9.96
C PHE A 133 11.05 -0.67 -9.02
N GLU A 134 11.64 0.42 -9.55
CA GLU A 134 12.07 1.59 -8.78
C GLU A 134 10.94 2.22 -7.96
N GLN A 135 9.73 2.27 -8.52
CA GLN A 135 8.57 2.88 -7.84
C GLN A 135 7.93 1.97 -6.76
N TYR A 136 7.96 0.66 -6.95
CA TYR A 136 7.16 -0.27 -6.13
C TYR A 136 7.97 -1.15 -5.17
N HIS A 137 9.28 -1.28 -5.35
CA HIS A 137 10.10 -1.96 -4.35
C HIS A 137 10.11 -1.17 -3.03
N ASN A 138 10.01 -1.87 -1.91
CA ASN A 138 10.07 -1.26 -0.58
C ASN A 138 10.55 -2.30 0.43
N TRP A 139 11.84 -2.28 0.72
CA TRP A 139 12.46 -3.23 1.65
C TRP A 139 12.20 -2.89 3.12
N ASN A 140 11.77 -1.68 3.43
CA ASN A 140 11.33 -1.30 4.78
C ASN A 140 10.03 -2.01 5.20
N ALA A 141 9.32 -2.62 4.25
CA ALA A 141 8.14 -3.44 4.52
C ALA A 141 8.48 -4.89 4.91
N LEU A 142 9.76 -5.28 4.91
CA LEU A 142 10.19 -6.60 5.37
C LEU A 142 9.96 -6.75 6.89
N PRO A 143 9.56 -7.94 7.37
CA PRO A 143 9.33 -8.16 8.80
C PRO A 143 10.63 -8.02 9.61
N SER A 144 10.62 -7.26 10.71
CA SER A 144 11.81 -7.11 11.55
C SER A 144 12.06 -8.32 12.46
N PHE A 145 13.35 -8.57 12.75
CA PHE A 145 13.88 -9.46 13.77
C PHE A 145 14.25 -8.74 15.08
N VAL A 146 14.14 -7.41 15.15
CA VAL A 146 14.46 -6.67 16.38
C VAL A 146 13.29 -6.79 17.35
N GLU A 147 13.35 -7.80 18.22
CA GLU A 147 12.47 -7.91 19.38
C GLU A 147 13.13 -7.24 20.59
N LYS A 148 12.34 -6.53 21.41
CA LYS A 148 12.86 -5.87 22.63
C LYS A 148 13.33 -6.94 23.62
N GLY A 149 14.62 -7.24 23.65
CA GLY A 149 15.22 -7.99 24.75
C GLY A 149 16.47 -8.82 24.45
N ASP A 150 16.76 -9.12 23.18
CA ASP A 150 17.82 -10.08 22.85
C ASP A 150 19.03 -9.39 22.19
N THR A 151 20.06 -9.12 22.98
CA THR A 151 21.25 -8.36 22.56
C THR A 151 22.24 -9.16 21.70
N GLU A 152 21.97 -10.44 21.42
CA GLU A 152 22.86 -11.33 20.64
C GLU A 152 22.15 -12.05 19.47
N ASP A 153 21.02 -11.55 18.97
CA ASP A 153 20.36 -12.18 17.82
C ASP A 153 21.14 -11.94 16.51
N THR A 154 21.77 -13.02 16.01
CA THR A 154 22.46 -13.05 14.71
C THR A 154 21.55 -12.62 13.54
N ARG A 155 20.24 -12.82 13.63
CA ARG A 155 19.26 -12.37 12.62
C ARG A 155 19.07 -10.86 12.65
N ALA A 156 19.01 -10.25 13.84
CA ALA A 156 18.95 -8.79 13.98
C ALA A 156 20.24 -8.14 13.44
N THR A 157 21.40 -8.78 13.65
CA THR A 157 22.67 -8.35 13.04
C THR A 157 22.61 -8.43 11.50
N ALA A 158 22.10 -9.53 10.95
CA ALA A 158 21.92 -9.68 9.50
C ALA A 158 20.93 -8.67 8.92
N GLN A 159 19.84 -8.36 9.63
CA GLN A 159 18.91 -7.28 9.27
C GLN A 159 19.62 -5.92 9.23
N ALA A 160 20.41 -5.57 10.25
CA ALA A 160 21.13 -4.30 10.26
C ALA A 160 22.14 -4.19 9.10
N LEU A 161 22.81 -5.29 8.74
CA LEU A 161 23.66 -5.34 7.55
C LEU A 161 22.85 -5.16 6.26
N PHE A 162 21.68 -5.78 6.18
CA PHE A 162 20.78 -5.65 5.04
C PHE A 162 20.29 -4.21 4.87
N GLU A 163 19.88 -3.55 5.96
CA GLU A 163 19.46 -2.15 5.98
C GLU A 163 20.60 -1.18 5.64
N ALA A 164 21.84 -1.57 5.92
CA ALA A 164 23.04 -0.86 5.48
C ALA A 164 23.45 -1.20 4.03
N GLU A 165 22.58 -1.84 3.25
CA GLU A 165 22.77 -2.28 1.86
C GLU A 165 23.95 -3.26 1.67
N LYS A 166 24.45 -3.87 2.76
CA LYS A 166 25.49 -4.88 2.74
C LYS A 166 24.90 -6.26 2.47
N TYR A 167 24.20 -6.37 1.34
CA TYR A 167 23.40 -7.54 0.99
C TYR A 167 24.19 -8.85 0.99
N GLN A 168 25.46 -8.83 0.55
CA GLN A 168 26.31 -10.02 0.54
C GLN A 168 26.68 -10.51 1.96
N GLU A 169 26.91 -9.59 2.90
CA GLU A 169 27.21 -9.92 4.30
C GLU A 169 25.94 -10.46 4.98
N ALA A 170 24.80 -9.77 4.81
CA ALA A 170 23.51 -10.20 5.33
C ALA A 170 23.09 -11.59 4.81
N LEU A 171 23.22 -11.80 3.50
CA LEU A 171 22.91 -13.06 2.82
C LEU A 171 23.71 -14.23 3.41
N THR A 172 24.99 -14.01 3.72
CA THR A 172 25.85 -15.04 4.33
C THR A 172 25.27 -15.51 5.66
N ILE A 173 24.94 -14.57 6.55
CA ILE A 173 24.41 -14.86 7.88
C ILE A 173 23.02 -15.50 7.79
N PHE A 174 22.13 -14.96 6.97
CA PHE A 174 20.77 -15.51 6.80
C PHE A 174 20.79 -16.94 6.24
N LYS A 175 21.69 -17.24 5.29
CA LYS A 175 21.84 -18.61 4.76
C LYS A 175 22.41 -19.56 5.81
N GLU A 176 23.40 -19.14 6.58
CA GLU A 176 23.95 -19.95 7.67
C GLU A 176 22.87 -20.26 8.73
N TYR A 177 22.07 -19.26 9.09
CA TYR A 177 20.94 -19.44 9.99
C TYR A 177 19.93 -20.44 9.42
N ALA A 178 19.51 -20.27 8.16
CA ALA A 178 18.56 -21.16 7.50
C ALA A 178 19.05 -22.62 7.40
N GLN A 179 20.36 -22.84 7.23
CA GLN A 179 20.96 -24.17 7.19
C GLN A 179 21.00 -24.87 8.56
N LYS A 180 21.15 -24.11 9.64
CA LYS A 180 21.17 -24.65 11.02
C LYS A 180 19.78 -24.82 11.61
N SER A 181 18.79 -24.06 11.11
CA SER A 181 17.42 -24.12 11.57
C SER A 181 16.73 -25.43 11.18
N THR A 182 15.95 -25.99 12.11
CA THR A 182 15.07 -27.14 11.83
C THR A 182 13.73 -26.71 11.25
N THR A 183 13.39 -25.42 11.30
CA THR A 183 12.12 -24.84 10.85
C THR A 183 12.35 -23.90 9.67
N TYR A 184 11.47 -23.99 8.67
CA TYR A 184 11.46 -23.09 7.53
C TYR A 184 10.85 -21.74 7.93
N ASP A 185 11.68 -20.71 8.08
CA ASP A 185 11.25 -19.37 8.48
C ASP A 185 11.03 -18.48 7.24
N PRO A 186 9.77 -18.10 6.92
CA PRO A 186 9.47 -17.30 5.75
C PRO A 186 10.10 -15.90 5.81
N LYS A 187 10.31 -15.30 7.00
CA LYS A 187 10.96 -14.00 7.14
C LYS A 187 12.40 -14.07 6.63
N ILE A 188 13.13 -15.10 7.05
CA ILE A 188 14.52 -15.33 6.62
C ILE A 188 14.59 -15.51 5.10
N GLN A 189 13.63 -16.23 4.51
CA GLN A 189 13.59 -16.48 3.06
C GLN A 189 13.30 -15.20 2.27
N LEU A 190 12.46 -14.30 2.79
CA LEU A 190 12.26 -12.99 2.19
C LEU A 190 13.58 -12.18 2.16
N TYR A 191 14.33 -12.13 3.26
CA TYR A 191 15.62 -11.45 3.28
C TYR A 191 16.66 -12.10 2.36
N ILE A 192 16.73 -13.44 2.30
CA ILE A 192 17.62 -14.15 1.37
C ILE A 192 17.27 -13.81 -0.08
N GLY A 193 16.00 -13.90 -0.45
CA GLY A 193 15.54 -13.64 -1.81
C GLY A 193 15.77 -12.20 -2.24
N VAL A 194 15.48 -11.23 -1.36
CA VAL A 194 15.73 -9.81 -1.65
C VAL A 194 17.23 -9.52 -1.69
N SER A 195 18.05 -10.13 -0.84
CA SER A 195 19.51 -9.98 -0.92
C SER A 195 20.06 -10.50 -2.25
N TYR A 196 19.61 -11.65 -2.72
CA TYR A 196 19.97 -12.14 -4.06
C TYR A 196 19.51 -11.19 -5.17
N LEU A 197 18.29 -10.67 -5.07
CA LEU A 197 17.75 -9.70 -6.03
C LEU A 197 18.59 -8.41 -6.10
N GLU A 198 19.02 -7.90 -4.95
CA GLU A 198 19.85 -6.69 -4.87
C GLU A 198 21.29 -6.92 -5.36
N LEU A 199 21.78 -8.15 -5.25
CA LEU A 199 23.05 -8.58 -5.82
C LEU A 199 22.95 -9.00 -7.29
N GLU A 200 21.79 -8.79 -7.93
CA GLU A 200 21.50 -9.20 -9.32
C GLU A 200 21.64 -10.71 -9.58
N ASN A 201 21.62 -11.52 -8.52
CA ASN A 201 21.61 -12.98 -8.58
C ASN A 201 20.17 -13.47 -8.77
N TYR A 202 19.59 -13.14 -9.93
CA TYR A 202 18.16 -13.30 -10.19
C TYR A 202 17.69 -14.76 -10.15
N HIS A 203 18.54 -15.70 -10.56
CA HIS A 203 18.19 -17.12 -10.56
C HIS A 203 17.94 -17.63 -9.14
N GLU A 204 18.84 -17.33 -8.22
CA GLU A 204 18.77 -17.69 -6.81
C GLU A 204 17.63 -16.95 -6.10
N ALA A 205 17.39 -15.68 -6.45
CA ALA A 205 16.24 -14.93 -5.95
C ALA A 205 14.92 -15.61 -6.33
N ILE A 206 14.75 -15.96 -7.61
CA ILE A 206 13.57 -16.68 -8.11
C ILE A 206 13.42 -18.02 -7.40
N GLN A 207 14.47 -18.83 -7.31
CA GLN A 207 14.43 -20.11 -6.60
C GLN A 207 14.00 -19.97 -5.14
N THR A 208 14.49 -18.94 -4.45
CA THR A 208 14.15 -18.67 -3.06
C THR A 208 12.67 -18.31 -2.92
N PHE A 209 12.16 -17.42 -3.77
CA PHE A 209 10.75 -17.03 -3.72
C PHE A 209 9.81 -18.13 -4.21
N ASP A 210 10.19 -18.94 -5.20
CA ASP A 210 9.42 -20.10 -5.63
C ASP A 210 9.32 -21.14 -4.51
N ALA A 211 10.40 -21.39 -3.77
CA ALA A 211 10.38 -22.27 -2.61
C ALA A 211 9.44 -21.72 -1.52
N LEU A 212 9.46 -20.41 -1.27
CA LEU A 212 8.55 -19.75 -0.33
C LEU A 212 7.09 -19.87 -0.78
N GLN A 213 6.82 -19.62 -2.06
CA GLN A 213 5.47 -19.70 -2.63
C GLN A 213 4.85 -21.09 -2.45
N ASN A 214 5.67 -22.14 -2.58
CA ASN A 214 5.26 -23.55 -2.48
C ASN A 214 5.36 -24.11 -1.05
N SER A 215 5.71 -23.28 -0.06
CA SER A 215 5.76 -23.68 1.35
C SER A 215 4.37 -23.69 2.00
N ASN A 216 4.25 -24.40 3.13
CA ASN A 216 3.02 -24.42 3.94
C ASN A 216 2.96 -23.28 4.98
N THR A 217 3.75 -22.21 4.80
CA THR A 217 3.80 -21.09 5.75
C THR A 217 2.67 -20.11 5.48
N ILE A 218 2.19 -19.42 6.52
CA ILE A 218 1.17 -18.37 6.38
C ILE A 218 1.60 -17.28 5.38
N ASP A 219 2.90 -16.97 5.35
CA ASP A 219 3.51 -15.92 4.54
C ASP A 219 3.84 -16.35 3.09
N HIS A 220 3.51 -17.58 2.68
CA HIS A 220 3.86 -18.11 1.35
C HIS A 220 3.35 -17.20 0.21
N HIS A 221 2.19 -16.57 0.38
CA HIS A 221 1.59 -15.68 -0.60
C HIS A 221 2.39 -14.39 -0.82
N LYS A 222 3.28 -13.99 0.10
CA LYS A 222 4.15 -12.83 -0.08
C LYS A 222 5.10 -13.03 -1.25
N ALA A 223 5.47 -14.28 -1.56
CA ALA A 223 6.37 -14.62 -2.66
C ALA A 223 5.91 -14.09 -4.02
N TYR A 224 4.60 -14.05 -4.30
CA TYR A 224 4.10 -13.52 -5.58
C TYR A 224 4.57 -12.08 -5.83
N TRP A 225 4.53 -11.23 -4.80
CA TRP A 225 4.95 -9.84 -4.91
C TRP A 225 6.45 -9.73 -5.21
N TYR A 226 7.27 -10.49 -4.48
CA TYR A 226 8.73 -10.45 -4.65
C TYR A 226 9.20 -11.11 -5.95
N LEU A 227 8.51 -12.16 -6.44
CA LEU A 227 8.72 -12.71 -7.78
C LEU A 227 8.41 -11.67 -8.85
N ALA A 228 7.29 -10.95 -8.73
CA ALA A 228 6.95 -9.89 -9.66
C ALA A 228 8.03 -8.80 -9.69
N LEU A 229 8.46 -8.30 -8.52
CA LEU A 229 9.57 -7.34 -8.42
C LEU A 229 10.86 -7.87 -9.03
N THR A 230 11.17 -9.16 -8.83
CA THR A 230 12.38 -9.80 -9.39
C THR A 230 12.35 -9.82 -10.92
N TYR A 231 11.20 -10.11 -11.52
CA TYR A 231 11.05 -10.04 -12.98
C TYR A 231 11.03 -8.61 -13.50
N LEU A 232 10.50 -7.65 -12.74
CA LEU A 232 10.55 -6.23 -13.10
C LEU A 232 11.98 -5.71 -13.15
N LYS A 233 12.82 -6.03 -12.15
CA LYS A 233 14.25 -5.65 -12.12
C LYS A 233 15.04 -6.25 -13.28
N GLN A 234 14.65 -7.43 -13.75
CA GLN A 234 15.18 -8.07 -14.96
C GLN A 234 14.62 -7.48 -16.28
N ASN A 235 13.85 -6.40 -16.21
CA ASN A 235 13.15 -5.81 -17.34
C ASN A 235 12.19 -6.78 -18.06
N ASN A 236 11.68 -7.81 -17.35
CA ASN A 236 10.78 -8.83 -17.87
C ASN A 236 9.32 -8.55 -17.46
N ALA A 237 8.76 -7.50 -18.07
CA ALA A 237 7.37 -7.05 -17.81
C ALA A 237 6.35 -8.17 -18.03
N GLU A 238 6.53 -8.99 -19.06
CA GLU A 238 5.57 -10.04 -19.44
C GLU A 238 5.45 -11.12 -18.36
N THR A 239 6.57 -11.59 -17.81
CA THR A 239 6.52 -12.56 -16.70
C THR A 239 6.02 -11.90 -15.43
N ALA A 240 6.45 -10.67 -15.12
CA ALA A 240 5.93 -9.92 -13.98
C ALA A 240 4.40 -9.79 -14.03
N LYS A 241 3.81 -9.45 -15.18
CA LYS A 241 2.36 -9.39 -15.38
C LYS A 241 1.69 -10.75 -15.10
N LYS A 242 2.28 -11.87 -15.53
CA LYS A 242 1.72 -13.21 -15.25
C LYS A 242 1.66 -13.51 -13.75
N ILE A 243 2.74 -13.18 -13.03
CA ILE A 243 2.80 -13.34 -11.57
C ILE A 243 1.80 -12.41 -10.88
N LEU A 244 1.76 -11.13 -11.25
CA LEU A 244 0.80 -10.16 -10.70
C LEU A 244 -0.65 -10.58 -10.97
N ASN A 245 -0.97 -11.09 -12.16
CA ASN A 245 -2.29 -11.63 -12.47
C ASN A 245 -2.65 -12.85 -11.60
N THR A 246 -1.67 -13.62 -11.14
CA THR A 246 -1.89 -14.71 -10.20
C THR A 246 -2.12 -14.17 -8.79
N LEU A 247 -1.33 -13.18 -8.37
CA LEU A 247 -1.47 -12.49 -7.09
C LEU A 247 -2.88 -11.93 -6.91
N VAL A 248 -3.42 -11.24 -7.91
CA VAL A 248 -4.75 -10.58 -7.82
C VAL A 248 -5.94 -11.53 -7.94
N LYS A 249 -5.73 -12.86 -8.01
CA LYS A 249 -6.85 -13.82 -7.93
C LYS A 249 -7.39 -13.98 -6.52
N ASN A 250 -6.60 -13.68 -5.51
CA ASN A 250 -7.01 -13.76 -4.11
C ASN A 250 -6.85 -12.39 -3.43
N PRO A 251 -7.94 -11.74 -3.00
CA PRO A 251 -7.92 -10.45 -2.30
C PRO A 251 -7.10 -10.43 -1.00
N THR A 252 -6.90 -11.58 -0.35
CA THR A 252 -6.13 -11.65 0.90
C THR A 252 -4.62 -11.67 0.68
N ASN A 253 -4.15 -11.75 -0.57
CA ASN A 253 -2.73 -11.78 -0.87
C ASN A 253 -2.04 -10.44 -0.54
N TYR A 254 -0.84 -10.54 0.01
CA TYR A 254 0.03 -9.38 0.25
C TYR A 254 0.20 -8.49 -0.98
N ASN A 255 0.04 -7.18 -0.80
CA ASN A 255 0.11 -6.14 -1.83
C ASN A 255 -0.94 -6.31 -2.97
N TYR A 256 -2.10 -6.91 -2.71
CA TYR A 256 -3.20 -7.05 -3.67
C TYR A 256 -3.55 -5.76 -4.43
N GLU A 257 -3.83 -4.67 -3.73
CA GLU A 257 -4.21 -3.40 -4.38
C GLU A 257 -3.05 -2.76 -5.16
N LYS A 258 -1.82 -2.84 -4.64
CA LYS A 258 -0.63 -2.37 -5.36
C LYS A 258 -0.41 -3.18 -6.64
N ALA A 259 -0.64 -4.48 -6.61
CA ALA A 259 -0.55 -5.34 -7.78
C ALA A 259 -1.59 -4.97 -8.85
N LYS A 260 -2.84 -4.66 -8.44
CA LYS A 260 -3.88 -4.16 -9.36
C LYS A 260 -3.52 -2.81 -9.98
N GLU A 261 -3.00 -1.89 -9.18
CA GLU A 261 -2.54 -0.59 -9.65
C GLU A 261 -1.40 -0.74 -10.67
N LEU A 262 -0.40 -1.54 -10.31
CA LEU A 262 0.76 -1.81 -11.13
C LEU A 262 0.37 -2.48 -12.47
N LEU A 263 -0.54 -3.46 -12.46
CA LEU A 263 -1.03 -4.10 -13.69
C LEU A 263 -1.67 -3.11 -14.68
N LYS A 264 -2.29 -2.02 -14.20
CA LYS A 264 -2.89 -0.98 -15.06
C LYS A 264 -1.83 -0.07 -15.71
N LYS A 265 -0.69 0.11 -15.03
CA LYS A 265 0.37 1.03 -15.44
C LYS A 265 1.47 0.35 -16.24
N LEU A 266 1.71 -0.93 -16.00
CA LEU A 266 2.83 -1.66 -16.59
C LEU A 266 2.64 -1.86 -18.09
N LYS A 267 3.58 -1.32 -18.88
CA LYS A 267 3.57 -1.42 -20.35
C LYS A 267 3.66 -2.86 -20.84
#